data_AF-A0A7V9L139-F1
#
_entry.id   AF-A0A7V9L139-F1
#
_cell.length_a   1.000
_cell.length_b   1.000
_cell.length_c   1.000
_cell.angle_alpha   90.00
_cell.angle_beta   90.00
_cell.angle_gamma   90.00
#
_symmetry.space_group_name_H-M   'P 1'
#
loop_
_entity.id
_entity.type
_entity.pdbx_description
1 polymer ?
#
loop_
_entity_poly.entity_id
_entity_poly.type
_entity_poly.pdbx_seq_one_letter_code
_entity_poly.pdbx_strand_id
1 'polypeptide(L)'
;MKIQRAALVALILTTTTFGCASKADQVETTPSSAGSPAKGDTEAPRPRTENEQMQDKLTEAESARGEAKVLAQNEKEKADAELVKTHKVTQDKLQSDFDAADRRFNSLKEKAGKATGAKKQKATTAIADITKQQAAVMASIAKLRDATLPSWDAAKLEVDTNLATFDKSITALETTLQ
;
A
#
# COMPACT_ATOMS: atom_id res chain seq x y z
N MET A 1 -2.07 14.98 -23.35
CA MET A 1 -2.19 15.25 -21.90
C MET A 1 -0.84 15.03 -21.25
N LYS A 2 -0.20 16.08 -20.74
CA LYS A 2 1.11 16.02 -20.06
C LYS A 2 0.83 16.07 -18.56
N ILE A 3 1.10 14.98 -17.84
CA ILE A 3 0.98 14.94 -16.37
C ILE A 3 2.31 15.45 -15.81
N GLN A 4 2.30 16.67 -15.29
CA GLN A 4 3.42 17.22 -14.53
C GLN A 4 3.49 16.49 -13.17
N ARG A 5 4.53 15.68 -12.97
CA ARG A 5 4.87 15.13 -11.66
C ARG A 5 5.66 16.19 -10.90
N ALA A 6 5.03 16.82 -9.92
CA ALA A 6 5.69 17.67 -8.95
C ALA A 6 6.60 16.80 -8.07
N ALA A 7 7.90 17.04 -8.16
CA ALA A 7 8.88 16.57 -7.19
C ALA A 7 8.71 17.39 -5.92
N LEU A 8 8.33 16.77 -4.81
CA LEU A 8 8.44 17.37 -3.49
C LEU A 8 9.68 16.80 -2.79
N VAL A 9 10.71 17.63 -2.77
CA VAL A 9 11.90 17.50 -1.93
C VAL A 9 11.48 17.82 -0.48
N ALA A 10 11.76 16.94 0.47
CA ALA A 10 11.69 17.26 1.89
C ALA A 10 12.88 16.64 2.65
N LEU A 11 13.91 17.48 2.71
CA LEU A 11 14.89 17.72 3.78
C LEU A 11 15.09 16.66 4.89
N ILE A 12 16.34 16.25 4.99
CA ILE A 12 17.00 15.48 6.05
C ILE A 12 16.91 16.19 7.41
N LEU A 13 16.53 15.47 8.48
CA LEU A 13 17.00 15.75 9.84
C LEU A 13 17.54 14.46 10.47
N THR A 14 18.87 14.30 10.40
CA THR A 14 19.63 13.39 11.26
C THR A 14 19.76 14.01 12.64
N THR A 15 19.01 13.50 13.63
CA THR A 15 19.27 13.80 15.05
C THR A 15 19.93 12.59 15.70
N THR A 16 21.21 12.79 16.03
CA THR A 16 22.06 11.97 16.87
C THR A 16 21.40 11.61 18.21
N THR A 17 21.29 10.33 18.54
CA THR A 17 20.95 9.87 19.89
C THR A 17 22.23 9.75 20.72
N PHE A 18 22.50 10.75 21.56
CA PHE A 18 23.33 10.58 22.75
C PHE A 18 22.53 9.77 23.78
N GLY A 19 23.09 8.67 24.25
CA GLY A 19 22.59 7.94 25.40
C GLY A 19 22.97 8.62 26.71
N CYS A 20 22.15 8.45 27.73
CA CYS A 20 22.56 8.38 29.13
C CYS A 20 21.58 7.50 29.89
N ALA A 21 22.09 6.38 30.40
CA ALA A 21 21.49 5.59 31.46
C ALA A 21 21.47 6.44 32.75
N SER A 22 20.35 6.44 33.48
CA SER A 22 20.32 6.92 34.86
C SER A 22 19.66 5.88 35.76
N LYS A 23 20.33 5.65 36.89
CA LYS A 23 20.05 4.66 37.94
C LYS A 23 18.69 4.93 38.58
N ALA A 24 17.92 3.86 38.77
CA ALA A 24 16.84 3.83 39.74
C ALA A 24 17.45 3.65 41.14
N ASP A 25 17.43 4.71 41.94
CA ASP A 25 17.62 4.60 43.38
C ASP A 25 16.24 4.45 44.03
N GLN A 26 16.09 3.39 44.82
CA GLN A 26 14.93 3.14 45.67
C GLN A 26 14.94 4.13 46.83
N VAL A 27 13.85 4.87 47.01
CA VAL A 27 13.55 5.52 48.30
C VAL A 27 12.39 4.78 48.91
N GLU A 28 12.72 3.88 49.86
CA GLU A 28 11.75 3.29 50.77
C GLU A 28 11.14 4.37 51.65
N THR A 29 9.82 4.29 51.70
CA THR A 29 8.87 5.03 52.52
C THR A 29 9.11 4.89 54.02
N THR A 30 9.11 6.01 54.73
CA THR A 30 8.76 6.06 56.17
C THR A 30 7.41 6.77 56.32
N PRO A 31 6.43 6.18 57.03
CA PRO A 31 5.17 6.86 57.31
C PRO A 31 5.31 7.71 58.58
N SER A 32 5.07 9.02 58.47
CA SER A 32 4.84 9.90 59.62
C SER A 32 3.36 10.21 59.71
N SER A 33 2.71 9.59 60.69
CA SER A 33 1.34 9.86 61.13
C SER A 33 1.40 10.84 62.30
N ALA A 34 0.87 12.05 62.13
CA ALA A 34 0.27 12.82 63.21
C ALA A 34 -0.61 13.92 62.60
N GLY A 35 -1.92 13.81 62.82
CA GLY A 35 -2.91 14.74 62.31
C GLY A 35 -2.95 16.09 63.04
N SER A 36 -3.55 17.07 62.36
CA SER A 36 -4.44 18.06 62.97
C SER A 36 -5.29 18.71 61.87
N PRO A 37 -6.61 18.87 62.08
CA PRO A 37 -7.49 19.55 61.13
C PRO A 37 -7.50 21.04 61.45
N ALA A 38 -6.79 21.83 60.64
CA ALA A 38 -6.86 23.29 60.71
C ALA A 38 -7.90 23.81 59.72
N LYS A 39 -8.72 24.72 60.26
CA LYS A 39 -9.79 25.49 59.62
C LYS A 39 -9.33 26.18 58.33
N GLY A 40 -10.30 26.42 57.46
CA GLY A 40 -10.12 26.99 56.13
C GLY A 40 -9.26 28.25 56.11
N ASP A 41 -8.16 28.14 55.38
CA ASP A 41 -7.45 29.25 54.80
C ASP A 41 -7.68 29.19 53.31
N THR A 42 -8.25 30.27 52.76
CA THR A 42 -8.24 30.51 51.32
C THR A 42 -6.79 30.82 50.94
N GLU A 43 -6.00 29.76 50.76
CA GLU A 43 -4.60 29.87 50.36
C GLU A 43 -4.55 30.37 48.91
N ALA A 44 -4.14 31.63 48.74
CA ALA A 44 -3.82 32.17 47.44
C ALA A 44 -2.79 31.24 46.75
N PRO A 45 -2.97 30.89 45.47
CA PRO A 45 -2.09 29.94 44.80
C PRO A 45 -0.64 30.41 44.90
N ARG A 46 0.21 29.61 45.54
CA ARG A 46 1.66 29.88 45.62
C ARG A 46 2.22 29.92 44.20
N PRO A 47 3.12 30.86 43.87
CA PRO A 47 3.74 30.91 42.55
C PRO A 47 4.50 29.60 42.29
N ARG A 48 4.16 28.91 41.21
CA ARG A 48 4.84 27.66 40.80
C ARG A 48 6.33 27.90 40.64
N THR A 49 7.12 26.99 41.18
CA THR A 49 8.57 27.01 41.02
C THR A 49 8.95 26.76 39.56
N GLU A 50 10.11 27.28 39.10
CA GLU A 50 10.60 27.04 37.72
C GLU A 50 10.71 25.55 37.38
N ASN A 51 10.99 24.69 38.38
CA ASN A 51 11.06 23.24 38.20
C ASN A 51 9.69 22.61 37.90
N GLU A 52 8.62 23.03 38.57
CA GLU A 52 7.25 22.57 38.27
C GLU A 52 6.80 23.05 36.88
N GLN A 53 7.15 24.29 36.51
CA GLN A 53 6.86 24.81 35.17
C GLN A 53 7.64 24.09 34.06
N MET A 54 8.87 23.64 34.33
CA MET A 54 9.65 22.83 33.38
C MET A 54 9.11 21.40 33.25
N GLN A 55 8.67 20.77 34.35
CA GLN A 55 8.04 19.44 34.29
C GLN A 55 6.73 19.48 33.49
N ASP A 56 5.86 20.46 33.75
CA ASP A 56 4.61 20.63 33.00
C ASP A 56 4.88 20.79 31.49
N LYS A 57 5.87 21.60 31.11
CA LYS A 57 6.27 21.80 29.70
C LYS A 57 6.82 20.52 29.05
N LEU A 58 7.57 19.70 29.79
CA LEU A 58 8.06 18.42 29.30
C LEU A 58 6.92 17.43 29.10
N THR A 59 6.00 17.33 30.05
CA THR A 59 4.82 16.46 29.96
C THR A 59 3.88 16.90 28.82
N GLU A 60 3.69 18.20 28.63
CA GLU A 60 2.91 18.74 27.51
C GLU A 60 3.58 18.43 26.16
N ALA A 61 4.91 18.61 26.06
CA ALA A 61 5.65 18.29 24.84
C ALA A 61 5.64 16.77 24.53
N GLU A 62 5.70 15.91 25.55
CA GLU A 62 5.57 14.45 25.39
C GLU A 62 4.16 14.05 24.95
N SER A 63 3.13 14.65 25.53
CA SER A 63 1.73 14.43 25.15
C SER A 63 1.48 14.86 23.71
N ALA A 64 1.92 16.06 23.33
CA ALA A 64 1.82 16.56 21.96
C ALA A 64 2.59 15.68 20.95
N ARG A 65 3.77 15.16 21.33
CA ARG A 65 4.51 14.18 20.51
C ARG A 65 3.76 12.85 20.39
N GLY A 66 3.12 12.39 21.47
CA GLY A 66 2.27 11.20 21.47
C GLY A 66 1.09 11.35 20.51
N GLU A 67 0.34 12.44 20.64
CA GLU A 67 -0.79 12.76 19.75
C GLU A 67 -0.35 12.89 18.29
N ALA A 68 0.76 13.58 18.01
CA ALA A 68 1.29 13.71 16.65
C ALA A 68 1.66 12.35 16.04
N LYS A 69 2.22 11.41 16.82
CA LYS A 69 2.50 10.04 16.35
C LYS A 69 1.23 9.27 16.02
N VAL A 70 0.21 9.37 16.88
CA VAL A 70 -1.09 8.71 16.65
C VAL A 70 -1.77 9.26 15.41
N LEU A 71 -1.79 10.59 15.24
CA LEU A 71 -2.33 11.23 14.03
C LEU A 71 -1.58 10.77 12.77
N ALA A 72 -0.24 10.74 12.81
CA ALA A 72 0.55 10.27 11.67
C ALA A 72 0.31 8.79 11.34
N GLN A 73 0.15 7.94 12.35
CA GLN A 73 -0.21 6.53 12.15
C GLN A 73 -1.60 6.38 11.54
N ASN A 74 -2.60 7.09 12.09
CA ASN A 74 -3.97 7.05 11.57
C ASN A 74 -4.05 7.52 10.11
N GLU A 75 -3.36 8.60 9.75
CA GLU A 75 -3.32 9.08 8.35
C GLU A 75 -2.61 8.09 7.43
N LYS A 76 -1.54 7.44 7.90
CA LYS A 76 -0.89 6.37 7.15
C LYS A 76 -1.82 5.17 6.93
N GLU A 77 -2.52 4.72 7.97
CA GLU A 77 -3.46 3.60 7.86
C GLU A 77 -4.61 3.89 6.91
N LYS A 78 -5.15 5.12 6.92
CA LYS A 78 -6.15 5.56 5.94
C LYS A 78 -5.60 5.53 4.51
N ALA A 79 -4.38 6.04 4.30
CA ALA A 79 -3.74 6.02 2.99
C ALA A 79 -3.50 4.59 2.49
N ASP A 80 -3.02 3.70 3.36
CA ASP A 80 -2.80 2.29 3.04
C ASP A 80 -4.13 1.58 2.72
N ALA A 81 -5.21 1.88 3.45
CA ALA A 81 -6.54 1.33 3.17
C ALA A 81 -7.11 1.78 1.81
N GLU A 82 -6.96 3.05 1.44
CA GLU A 82 -7.37 3.56 0.13
C GLU A 82 -6.53 2.99 -1.02
N LEU A 83 -5.22 2.78 -0.79
CA LEU A 83 -4.36 2.07 -1.75
C LEU A 83 -4.83 0.63 -1.96
N VAL A 84 -5.13 -0.11 -0.89
CA VAL A 84 -5.65 -1.49 -1.00
C VAL A 84 -6.97 -1.53 -1.78
N LYS A 85 -7.89 -0.60 -1.56
CA LYS A 85 -9.13 -0.49 -2.35
C LYS A 85 -8.83 -0.24 -3.83
N THR A 86 -7.93 0.70 -4.13
CA THR A 86 -7.53 1.03 -5.50
C THR A 86 -6.89 -0.16 -6.20
N HIS A 87 -6.05 -0.91 -5.49
CA HIS A 87 -5.40 -2.11 -5.99
C HIS A 87 -6.43 -3.19 -6.34
N LYS A 88 -7.42 -3.40 -5.47
CA LYS A 88 -8.51 -4.35 -5.72
C LYS A 88 -9.32 -3.99 -6.96
N VAL A 89 -9.76 -2.73 -7.09
CA VAL A 89 -10.49 -2.27 -8.28
C VAL A 89 -9.67 -2.49 -9.56
N THR A 90 -8.37 -2.27 -9.49
CA THR A 90 -7.47 -2.50 -10.62
C THR A 90 -7.32 -3.99 -10.95
N GLN A 91 -7.18 -4.85 -9.94
CA GLN A 91 -7.14 -6.31 -10.14
C GLN A 91 -8.43 -6.84 -10.77
N ASP A 92 -9.60 -6.39 -10.28
CA ASP A 92 -10.90 -6.79 -10.83
C ASP A 92 -11.04 -6.35 -12.29
N LYS A 93 -10.58 -5.14 -12.62
CA LYS A 93 -10.56 -4.66 -14.00
C LYS A 93 -9.66 -5.50 -14.90
N LEU A 94 -8.44 -5.80 -14.46
CA LEU A 94 -7.50 -6.63 -15.23
C LEU A 94 -8.04 -8.04 -15.47
N GLN A 95 -8.71 -8.63 -14.48
CA GLN A 95 -9.40 -9.91 -14.64
C GLN A 95 -10.53 -9.80 -15.68
N SER A 96 -11.36 -8.75 -15.60
CA SER A 96 -12.44 -8.52 -16.56
C SER A 96 -11.91 -8.36 -18.00
N ASP A 97 -10.84 -7.59 -18.18
CA ASP A 97 -10.23 -7.37 -19.49
C ASP A 97 -9.64 -8.68 -20.05
N PHE A 98 -9.00 -9.49 -19.20
CA PHE A 98 -8.55 -10.83 -19.57
C PHE A 98 -9.71 -11.74 -19.97
N ASP A 99 -10.79 -11.80 -19.19
CA ASP A 99 -11.95 -12.64 -19.48
C ASP A 99 -12.66 -12.25 -20.79
N ALA A 100 -12.62 -10.97 -21.16
CA ALA A 100 -13.14 -10.49 -22.44
C ALA A 100 -12.25 -10.95 -23.60
N ALA A 101 -10.92 -10.83 -23.46
CA ALA A 101 -9.96 -11.31 -24.45
C ALA A 101 -10.01 -12.84 -24.60
N ASP A 102 -10.13 -13.60 -23.51
CA ASP A 102 -10.27 -15.06 -23.56
C ASP A 102 -11.53 -15.50 -24.29
N ARG A 103 -12.68 -14.84 -24.04
CA ARG A 103 -13.91 -15.11 -24.79
C ARG A 103 -13.75 -14.88 -26.29
N ARG A 104 -13.07 -13.80 -26.69
CA ARG A 104 -12.72 -13.55 -28.10
C ARG A 104 -11.84 -14.66 -28.65
N PHE A 105 -10.79 -15.05 -27.92
CA PHE A 105 -9.89 -16.12 -28.34
C PHE A 105 -10.62 -17.45 -28.54
N ASN A 106 -11.50 -17.84 -27.61
CA ASN A 106 -12.28 -19.07 -27.73
C ASN A 106 -13.20 -19.06 -28.96
N SER A 107 -13.85 -17.93 -29.26
CA SER A 107 -14.61 -17.78 -30.51
C SER A 107 -13.73 -17.95 -31.77
N LEU A 108 -12.51 -17.41 -31.76
CA LEU A 108 -11.57 -17.58 -32.88
C LEU A 108 -11.07 -19.02 -33.01
N LYS A 109 -10.90 -19.76 -31.92
CA LYS A 109 -10.54 -21.20 -31.96
C LYS A 109 -11.61 -22.01 -32.68
N GLU A 110 -12.88 -21.75 -32.42
CA GLU A 110 -13.99 -22.40 -33.13
C GLU A 110 -13.98 -22.07 -34.63
N LYS A 111 -13.76 -20.79 -34.99
CA LYS A 111 -13.63 -20.37 -36.39
C LYS A 111 -12.43 -21.03 -37.08
N ALA A 112 -11.29 -21.10 -36.41
CA ALA A 112 -10.08 -21.78 -36.90
C ALA A 112 -10.31 -23.28 -37.13
N GLY A 113 -11.09 -23.94 -36.26
CA GLY A 113 -11.45 -25.35 -36.41
C GLY A 113 -12.21 -25.64 -37.72
N LYS A 114 -12.98 -24.66 -38.21
CA LYS A 114 -13.74 -24.71 -39.47
C LYS A 114 -12.92 -24.27 -40.69
N ALA A 115 -11.78 -23.61 -40.50
CA ALA A 115 -10.92 -23.21 -41.60
C ALA A 115 -10.29 -24.43 -42.29
N THR A 116 -9.87 -24.27 -43.55
CA THR A 116 -9.26 -25.33 -44.36
C THR A 116 -7.92 -24.88 -44.97
N GLY A 117 -7.15 -25.84 -45.48
CA GLY A 117 -5.90 -25.59 -46.18
C GLY A 117 -4.88 -24.77 -45.38
N ALA A 118 -4.23 -23.81 -46.05
CA ALA A 118 -3.19 -22.98 -45.47
C ALA A 118 -3.69 -22.07 -44.32
N LYS A 119 -4.94 -21.59 -44.38
CA LYS A 119 -5.53 -20.80 -43.29
C LYS A 119 -5.61 -21.62 -42.00
N LYS A 120 -6.04 -22.88 -42.08
CA LYS A 120 -6.09 -23.80 -40.92
C LYS A 120 -4.70 -23.99 -40.29
N GLN A 121 -3.69 -24.25 -41.10
CA GLN A 121 -2.32 -24.45 -40.61
C GLN A 121 -1.79 -23.22 -39.87
N LYS A 122 -1.92 -22.02 -40.47
CA LYS A 122 -1.52 -20.76 -39.84
C LYS A 122 -2.27 -20.50 -38.53
N ALA A 123 -3.58 -20.74 -38.52
CA ALA A 123 -4.42 -20.55 -37.34
C ALA A 123 -4.05 -21.53 -36.22
N THR A 124 -3.77 -22.80 -36.51
CA THR A 124 -3.32 -23.78 -35.50
C THR A 124 -2.02 -23.35 -34.82
N THR A 125 -1.03 -22.89 -35.59
CA THR A 125 0.23 -22.38 -35.01
C THR A 125 -0.03 -21.16 -34.12
N ALA A 126 -0.81 -20.19 -34.60
CA ALA A 126 -1.17 -19.01 -33.82
C ALA A 126 -1.94 -19.35 -32.54
N ILE A 127 -2.86 -20.32 -32.57
CA ILE A 127 -3.60 -20.79 -31.39
C ILE A 127 -2.65 -21.36 -30.34
N ALA A 128 -1.65 -22.15 -30.74
CA ALA A 128 -0.69 -22.71 -29.81
C ALA A 128 0.10 -21.61 -29.07
N ASP A 129 0.52 -20.57 -29.79
CA ASP A 129 1.25 -19.46 -29.20
C ASP A 129 0.35 -18.55 -28.33
N ILE A 130 -0.87 -18.27 -28.78
CA ILE A 130 -1.86 -17.53 -27.97
C ILE A 130 -2.21 -18.29 -26.68
N THR A 131 -2.28 -19.63 -26.71
CA THR A 131 -2.52 -20.44 -25.51
C THR A 131 -1.38 -20.30 -24.48
N LYS A 132 -0.12 -20.19 -24.93
CA LYS A 132 1.00 -19.93 -24.02
C LYS A 132 0.89 -18.53 -23.40
N GLN A 133 0.51 -17.54 -24.21
CA GLN A 133 0.30 -16.16 -23.74
C GLN A 133 -0.87 -16.08 -22.75
N GLN A 134 -1.97 -16.79 -23.00
CA GLN A 134 -3.08 -16.92 -22.06
C GLN A 134 -2.60 -17.41 -20.69
N ALA A 135 -1.82 -18.50 -20.67
CA ALA A 135 -1.25 -19.04 -19.44
C ALA A 135 -0.32 -18.03 -18.74
N ALA A 136 0.48 -17.28 -19.49
CA ALA A 136 1.34 -16.23 -18.96
C ALA A 136 0.54 -15.10 -18.30
N VAL A 137 -0.56 -14.63 -18.93
CA VAL A 137 -1.45 -13.62 -18.33
C VAL A 137 -2.07 -14.14 -17.04
N MET A 138 -2.59 -15.37 -17.03
CA MET A 138 -3.17 -15.99 -15.83
C MET A 138 -2.15 -16.07 -14.69
N ALA A 139 -0.90 -16.47 -15.00
CA ALA A 139 0.17 -16.55 -14.02
C ALA A 139 0.53 -15.16 -13.46
N SER A 140 0.64 -14.13 -14.30
CA SER A 140 0.92 -12.77 -13.83
C SER A 140 -0.23 -12.18 -13.03
N ILE A 141 -1.49 -12.46 -13.37
CA ILE A 141 -2.66 -12.04 -12.56
C ILE A 141 -2.62 -12.70 -11.18
N ALA A 142 -2.31 -14.00 -11.12
CA ALA A 142 -2.14 -14.70 -9.83
C ALA A 142 -1.01 -14.06 -9.00
N LYS A 143 0.14 -13.81 -9.62
CA LYS A 143 1.27 -13.12 -8.97
C LYS A 143 0.90 -11.71 -8.48
N LEU A 144 0.10 -10.96 -9.24
CA LEU A 144 -0.38 -9.63 -8.85
C LEU A 144 -1.30 -9.68 -7.63
N ARG A 145 -2.09 -10.76 -7.45
CA ARG A 145 -2.94 -10.95 -6.26
C ARG A 145 -2.11 -11.14 -5.00
N ASP A 146 -0.97 -11.81 -5.12
CA ASP A 146 -0.08 -12.10 -3.99
C ASP A 146 0.99 -11.01 -3.77
N ALA A 147 1.03 -9.99 -4.63
CA ALA A 147 2.04 -8.94 -4.57
C ALA A 147 1.80 -7.96 -3.39
N THR A 148 2.88 -7.64 -2.68
CA THR A 148 2.89 -6.60 -1.62
C THR A 148 2.97 -5.20 -2.21
N LEU A 149 2.58 -4.17 -1.44
CA LEU A 149 2.59 -2.77 -1.90
C LEU A 149 3.86 -2.34 -2.67
N PRO A 150 5.10 -2.64 -2.20
CA PRO A 150 6.31 -2.22 -2.91
C PRO A 150 6.53 -2.92 -4.27
N SER A 151 5.96 -4.11 -4.44
CA SER A 151 6.13 -4.94 -5.65
C SER A 151 4.90 -4.90 -6.57
N TRP A 152 3.80 -4.32 -6.10
CA TRP A 152 2.50 -4.37 -6.77
C TRP A 152 2.52 -3.67 -8.13
N ASP A 153 3.13 -2.49 -8.23
CA ASP A 153 3.23 -1.74 -9.50
C ASP A 153 4.01 -2.50 -10.57
N ALA A 154 5.09 -3.18 -10.17
CA ALA A 154 5.89 -4.00 -11.09
C ALA A 154 5.10 -5.23 -11.56
N ALA A 155 4.39 -5.90 -10.65
CA ALA A 155 3.51 -7.01 -10.99
C ALA A 155 2.36 -6.56 -11.91
N LYS A 156 1.80 -5.36 -11.68
CA LYS A 156 0.75 -4.79 -12.53
C LYS A 156 1.27 -4.55 -13.94
N LEU A 157 2.45 -3.94 -14.08
CA LEU A 157 3.07 -3.68 -15.38
C LEU A 157 3.31 -4.98 -16.15
N GLU A 158 3.69 -6.05 -15.46
CA GLU A 158 3.84 -7.38 -16.05
C GLU A 158 2.51 -7.90 -16.62
N VAL A 159 1.42 -7.79 -15.85
CA VAL A 159 0.07 -8.15 -16.32
C VAL A 159 -0.34 -7.32 -17.52
N ASP A 160 -0.18 -5.99 -17.47
CA ASP A 160 -0.54 -5.09 -18.56
C ASP A 160 0.19 -5.47 -19.86
N THR A 161 1.49 -5.78 -19.76
CA THR A 161 2.34 -6.16 -20.90
C THR A 161 1.91 -7.49 -21.49
N ASN A 162 1.67 -8.49 -20.64
CA ASN A 162 1.24 -9.81 -21.08
C ASN A 162 -0.15 -9.75 -21.71
N LEU A 163 -1.08 -8.98 -21.14
CA LEU A 163 -2.43 -8.80 -21.64
C LEU A 163 -2.45 -8.07 -23.00
N ALA A 164 -1.64 -7.02 -23.15
CA ALA A 164 -1.50 -6.33 -24.44
C ALA A 164 -0.91 -7.24 -25.53
N THR A 165 0.06 -8.08 -25.17
CA THR A 165 0.64 -9.07 -26.09
C THR A 165 -0.38 -10.13 -26.49
N PHE A 166 -1.17 -10.62 -25.53
CA PHE A 166 -2.26 -11.56 -25.76
C PHE A 166 -3.32 -10.99 -26.71
N ASP A 167 -3.79 -9.77 -26.46
CA ASP A 167 -4.81 -9.12 -27.28
C ASP A 167 -4.33 -8.83 -28.71
N LYS A 168 -3.06 -8.44 -28.86
CA LYS A 168 -2.44 -8.25 -30.18
C LYS A 168 -2.41 -9.56 -30.98
N SER A 169 -2.07 -10.67 -30.33
CA SER A 169 -2.03 -11.98 -30.99
C SER A 169 -3.43 -12.47 -31.38
N ILE A 170 -4.45 -12.22 -30.53
CA ILE A 170 -5.86 -12.46 -30.87
C ILE A 170 -6.27 -11.68 -32.11
N THR A 171 -5.93 -10.39 -32.17
CA THR A 171 -6.25 -9.52 -33.32
C THR A 171 -5.56 -10.00 -34.60
N ALA A 172 -4.32 -10.47 -34.51
CA ALA A 172 -3.61 -11.06 -35.64
C ALA A 172 -4.24 -12.38 -36.13
N LEU A 173 -4.69 -13.24 -35.21
CA LEU A 173 -5.43 -14.45 -35.54
C LEU A 173 -6.77 -14.12 -36.21
N GLU A 174 -7.50 -13.14 -35.68
CA GLU A 174 -8.75 -12.66 -36.29
C GLU A 174 -8.54 -12.21 -37.73
N THR A 175 -7.51 -11.40 -37.97
CA THR A 175 -7.14 -10.95 -39.32
C THR A 175 -6.81 -12.12 -40.26
N THR A 176 -6.16 -13.17 -39.72
CA THR A 176 -5.81 -14.37 -40.49
C THR A 176 -7.05 -15.21 -40.87
N LEU A 177 -8.10 -15.17 -40.04
CA LEU A 177 -9.31 -15.97 -40.19
C LEU A 177 -10.42 -15.27 -41.00
N GLN A 178 -10.35 -13.95 -41.18
CA GLN A 178 -11.15 -13.22 -42.18
C GLN A 178 -10.76 -13.67 -43.60
#